data_AF-A0A835Q4G8-F1
#
_entry.id   AF-A0A835Q4G8-F1
#
_cell.length_a   1.000
_cell.length_b   1.000
_cell.length_c   1.000
_cell.angle_alpha   90.00
_cell.angle_beta   90.00
_cell.angle_gamma   90.00
#
_symmetry.space_group_name_H-M   'P 1'
#
loop_
_entity.id
_entity.type
_entity.pdbx_description
1 polymer ?
#
loop_
_entity_poly.entity_id
_entity_poly.type
_entity_poly.pdbx_seq_one_letter_code
_entity_poly.pdbx_strand_id
1 'polypeptide(L)'
;MATLSDIGVAAAINILSAIAFLFAFAILRLQPFNDRVYFPKWYLKGARSSPTNSGRSVRKFVNLDYRSYLRFLGWMPAALKMPEPELIEHAGLDSAVYLRIYLLGLKIFVPITILAFAVLVPVNWTNDTLESEASKSPDLEYSEVDKLSISNIPSESNKFWAHLLMTYAFTFWTCYVLFKEYEKVASMRLHFLASEKRRPDQFTVLVRNIPPDPDESISELVEHFFLVNHPDHYLTQQVVYNANKLAKMVEQKKSMQNWFDYYQLKFERNPSKRPTCKIGFLGLFGKKVDAIDFYTSEIEKLTKEEIKEHDRVKRDPKSIMPAAFVSFRTRWGAAVCAQTQQTRNPTLWLTDWSPEPRDVYWPNLAIPFVNLTIRRLIIAVAFFFLTFFFMIPIAFVQSLANIEGIEKAVPFLKPLIEMDFIKSFIQGFLPGIALKIFLIFLPTILMLMTKFEGFVALSSLERRAASKYYIFLLVNVFLGSIIAGTAFQQLNTFIHQSVNEFPKTIGMAIPQKATFFITYVMVDGWSGVALEIIRLKPLIVYHLKNCFLVKTDKDREEAMDPGSIEFSSCEPKIQLYFLLGLVYAAITPFLLPYILVFFGLAYLVFRHQVSKFYL
;
A
#
# COMPACT_ATOMS: atom_id res chain seq x y z
N MET A 1 32.53 -0.30 5.91
CA MET A 1 31.23 0.35 5.55
C MET A 1 31.24 0.80 4.08
N ALA A 2 30.09 1.10 3.46
CA ALA A 2 30.05 1.54 2.05
C ALA A 2 30.65 2.95 1.87
N THR A 3 31.52 3.10 0.86
CA THR A 3 32.23 4.33 0.51
C THR A 3 31.40 5.25 -0.39
N LEU A 4 31.82 6.51 -0.57
CA LEU A 4 31.16 7.43 -1.51
C LEU A 4 31.14 6.90 -2.94
N SER A 5 32.21 6.20 -3.37
CA SER A 5 32.24 5.48 -4.64
C SER A 5 31.18 4.38 -4.73
N ASP A 6 30.96 3.63 -3.65
CA ASP A 6 29.92 2.58 -3.62
C ASP A 6 28.51 3.18 -3.74
N ILE A 7 28.28 4.31 -3.05
CA ILE A 7 27.03 5.06 -3.16
C ILE A 7 26.85 5.59 -4.58
N GLY A 8 27.91 6.12 -5.20
CA GLY A 8 27.90 6.63 -6.56
C GLY A 8 27.57 5.55 -7.60
N VAL A 9 28.19 4.38 -7.49
CA VAL A 9 27.90 3.23 -8.35
C VAL A 9 26.47 2.75 -8.14
N ALA A 10 26.01 2.63 -6.89
CA ALA A 10 24.64 2.25 -6.57
C ALA A 10 23.63 3.27 -7.11
N ALA A 11 23.93 4.57 -7.01
CA ALA A 11 23.10 5.64 -7.58
C ALA A 11 23.03 5.53 -9.10
N ALA A 12 24.16 5.32 -9.78
CA ALA A 12 24.22 5.17 -11.22
C ALA A 12 23.39 3.97 -11.69
N ILE A 13 23.52 2.82 -11.05
CA ILE A 13 22.73 1.62 -11.37
C ILE A 13 21.23 1.89 -11.19
N ASN A 14 20.84 2.51 -10.07
CA ASN A 14 19.44 2.82 -9.79
C ASN A 14 18.87 3.82 -10.80
N ILE A 15 19.59 4.90 -11.12
CA ILE A 15 19.18 5.90 -12.11
C ILE A 15 19.05 5.26 -13.49
N LEU A 16 20.04 4.46 -13.93
CA LEU A 16 19.99 3.76 -15.21
C LEU A 16 18.82 2.78 -15.27
N SER A 17 18.56 2.03 -14.19
CA SER A 17 17.41 1.13 -14.12
C SER A 17 16.08 1.89 -14.16
N ALA A 18 15.97 3.02 -13.47
CA ALA A 18 14.79 3.87 -13.48
C ALA A 18 14.54 4.44 -14.89
N ILE A 19 15.57 4.91 -15.58
CA ILE A 19 15.48 5.39 -16.97
C ILE A 19 15.05 4.23 -17.90
N ALA A 20 15.62 3.04 -17.73
CA ALA A 20 15.24 1.86 -18.49
C ALA A 20 13.76 1.49 -18.26
N PHE A 21 13.26 1.58 -17.03
CA PHE A 21 11.86 1.35 -16.72
C PHE A 21 10.93 2.40 -17.33
N LEU A 22 11.31 3.69 -17.28
CA LEU A 22 10.56 4.77 -17.93
C LEU A 22 10.51 4.58 -19.45
N PHE A 23 11.61 4.13 -20.06
CA PHE A 23 11.67 3.82 -21.47
C PHE A 23 10.81 2.61 -21.84
N ALA A 24 10.89 1.52 -21.05
CA ALA A 24 10.03 0.34 -21.19
C ALA A 24 8.55 0.71 -21.06
N PHE A 25 8.19 1.53 -20.08
CA PHE A 25 6.83 2.05 -19.92
C PHE A 25 6.36 2.81 -21.16
N ALA A 26 7.19 3.70 -21.71
CA ALA A 26 6.81 4.47 -22.89
C ALA A 26 6.54 3.56 -24.10
N ILE A 27 7.34 2.52 -24.31
CA ILE A 27 7.11 1.54 -25.38
C ILE A 27 5.84 0.73 -25.11
N LEU A 28 5.69 0.19 -23.89
CA LEU A 28 4.58 -0.69 -23.52
C LEU A 28 3.23 0.03 -23.55
N ARG A 29 3.19 1.31 -23.15
CA ARG A 29 1.98 2.15 -23.16
C ARG A 29 1.49 2.43 -24.57
N LEU A 30 2.41 2.55 -25.53
CA LEU A 30 2.06 2.82 -26.93
C LEU A 30 1.51 1.59 -27.63
N GLN A 31 1.67 0.39 -27.06
CA GLN A 31 1.17 -0.83 -27.70
C GLN A 31 -0.36 -0.95 -27.57
N PRO A 32 -1.09 -1.11 -28.68
CA PRO A 32 -2.56 -1.18 -28.69
C PRO A 32 -3.13 -2.35 -27.88
N PHE A 33 -2.40 -3.47 -27.74
CA PHE A 33 -2.86 -4.61 -26.94
C PHE A 33 -2.82 -4.35 -25.42
N ASN A 34 -2.00 -3.39 -24.97
CA ASN A 34 -1.89 -2.98 -23.57
C ASN A 34 -2.80 -1.79 -23.22
N ASP A 35 -3.53 -1.24 -24.18
CA ASP A 35 -4.28 0.00 -24.01
C ASP A 35 -5.30 -0.07 -22.85
N ARG A 36 -5.92 -1.23 -22.66
CA ARG A 36 -6.87 -1.48 -21.55
C ARG A 36 -6.19 -1.55 -20.18
N VAL A 37 -4.91 -1.89 -20.10
CA VAL A 37 -4.14 -1.89 -18.83
C VAL A 37 -3.70 -0.48 -18.45
N TYR A 38 -3.34 0.33 -19.45
CA TYR A 38 -2.82 1.68 -19.23
C TYR A 38 -3.88 2.79 -19.19
N PHE A 39 -5.06 2.55 -19.77
CA PHE A 39 -6.19 3.49 -19.77
C PHE A 39 -7.52 2.88 -19.31
N PRO A 40 -7.56 2.02 -18.27
CA PRO A 40 -8.78 1.29 -17.87
C PRO A 40 -9.90 2.24 -17.46
N LYS A 41 -9.58 3.32 -16.74
CA LYS A 41 -10.54 4.34 -16.29
C LYS A 41 -11.32 4.96 -17.45
N TRP A 42 -10.69 5.14 -18.60
CA TRP A 42 -11.30 5.77 -19.77
C TRP A 42 -12.30 4.83 -20.45
N TYR A 43 -12.03 3.52 -20.41
CA TYR A 43 -12.99 2.49 -20.83
C TYR A 43 -14.14 2.37 -19.84
N LEU A 44 -13.87 2.38 -18.53
CA LEU A 44 -14.91 2.30 -17.48
C LEU A 44 -15.83 3.52 -17.46
N LYS A 45 -15.32 4.71 -17.81
CA LYS A 45 -16.13 5.92 -18.02
C LYS A 45 -16.85 5.96 -19.37
N GLY A 46 -16.65 4.98 -20.24
CA GLY A 46 -17.23 4.94 -21.59
C GLY A 46 -16.67 5.99 -22.56
N ALA A 47 -15.65 6.76 -22.17
CA ALA A 47 -15.03 7.80 -23.00
C ALA A 47 -14.11 7.23 -24.09
N ARG A 48 -13.68 5.96 -23.95
CA ARG A 48 -12.83 5.27 -24.91
C ARG A 48 -13.43 3.90 -25.23
N SER A 49 -13.60 3.61 -26.52
CA SER A 49 -14.00 2.30 -27.03
C SER A 49 -12.85 1.67 -27.81
N SER A 50 -12.87 0.33 -27.96
CA SER A 50 -11.87 -0.33 -28.80
C SER A 50 -12.01 0.19 -30.23
N PRO A 51 -10.90 0.49 -30.93
CA PRO A 51 -10.98 0.92 -32.31
C PRO A 51 -11.70 -0.16 -33.12
N THR A 52 -12.84 0.20 -33.71
CA THR A 52 -13.69 -0.65 -34.56
C THR A 52 -13.03 -0.95 -35.91
N ASN A 53 -11.86 -0.38 -36.19
CA ASN A 53 -11.18 -0.51 -37.47
C ASN A 53 -10.51 -1.88 -37.60
N SER A 54 -11.04 -2.67 -38.53
CA SER A 54 -10.50 -3.92 -39.12
C SER A 54 -9.22 -3.69 -39.96
N GLY A 55 -8.29 -2.87 -39.47
CA GLY A 55 -6.99 -2.67 -40.12
C GLY A 55 -6.06 -3.88 -39.95
N ARG A 56 -5.16 -4.11 -40.94
CA ARG A 56 -4.14 -5.17 -41.00
C ARG A 56 -3.66 -5.62 -39.60
N SER A 57 -3.75 -6.93 -39.34
CA SER A 57 -3.48 -7.61 -38.04
C SER A 57 -2.29 -7.05 -37.24
N VAL A 58 -1.21 -6.63 -37.90
CA VAL A 58 -0.01 -6.07 -37.27
C VAL A 58 -0.28 -4.74 -36.52
N ARG A 59 -1.11 -3.84 -37.07
CA ARG A 59 -1.46 -2.56 -36.41
C ARG A 59 -2.31 -2.75 -35.14
N LYS A 60 -2.89 -3.93 -34.95
CA LYS A 60 -3.64 -4.30 -33.74
C LYS A 60 -2.70 -4.66 -32.58
N PHE A 61 -1.45 -5.01 -32.87
CA PHE A 61 -0.45 -5.43 -31.88
C PHE A 61 0.69 -4.42 -31.71
N VAL A 62 1.11 -3.74 -32.78
CA VAL A 62 2.25 -2.82 -32.72
C VAL A 62 1.87 -1.45 -33.24
N ASN A 63 2.20 -0.41 -32.46
CA ASN A 63 2.14 0.96 -32.94
C ASN A 63 3.37 1.26 -33.81
N LEU A 64 3.16 1.57 -35.08
CA LEU A 64 4.21 1.79 -36.09
C LEU A 64 4.63 3.27 -36.23
N ASP A 65 4.04 4.19 -35.44
CA ASP A 65 4.34 5.62 -35.53
C ASP A 65 5.64 5.98 -34.77
N TYR A 66 6.78 6.03 -35.48
CA TYR A 66 8.09 6.37 -34.90
C TYR A 66 8.11 7.73 -34.16
N ARG A 67 7.30 8.71 -34.60
CA ARG A 67 7.15 10.04 -33.96
C ARG A 67 6.58 9.95 -32.55
N SER A 68 5.76 8.94 -32.27
CA SER A 68 5.19 8.70 -30.93
C SER A 68 6.25 8.20 -29.94
N TYR A 69 7.22 7.42 -30.42
CA TYR A 69 8.34 6.94 -29.60
C TYR A 69 9.39 8.03 -29.33
N LEU A 70 9.58 8.98 -30.25
CA LEU A 70 10.44 10.15 -30.03
C LEU A 70 9.93 11.08 -28.91
N ARG A 71 8.62 11.07 -28.61
CA ARG A 71 7.99 11.86 -27.52
C ARG A 71 7.74 11.02 -26.27
N PHE A 72 8.67 10.14 -25.90
CA PHE A 72 8.47 9.17 -24.80
C PHE A 72 8.21 9.82 -23.43
N LEU A 73 8.78 11.00 -23.13
CA LEU A 73 8.54 11.75 -21.89
C LEU A 73 7.36 12.74 -21.96
N GLY A 74 6.62 12.79 -23.07
CA GLY A 74 5.50 13.73 -23.24
C GLY A 74 4.37 13.59 -22.21
N TRP A 75 4.32 12.47 -21.48
CA TRP A 75 3.34 12.25 -20.40
C TRP A 75 3.67 13.00 -19.12
N MET A 76 4.94 13.32 -18.86
CA MET A 76 5.38 14.05 -17.66
C MET A 76 4.77 15.46 -17.60
N PRO A 77 4.94 16.33 -18.61
CA PRO A 77 4.29 17.65 -18.60
C PRO A 77 2.77 17.53 -18.73
N ALA A 78 2.25 16.50 -19.41
CA ALA A 78 0.80 16.29 -19.51
C ALA A 78 0.16 15.96 -18.15
N ALA A 79 0.85 15.23 -17.26
CA ALA A 79 0.36 14.92 -15.92
C ALA A 79 0.24 16.17 -15.02
N LEU A 80 1.08 17.18 -15.24
CA LEU A 80 1.08 18.42 -14.46
C LEU A 80 0.04 19.45 -14.93
N LYS A 81 -0.48 19.33 -16.16
CA LYS A 81 -1.42 20.31 -16.73
C LYS A 81 -2.80 20.34 -16.06
N MET A 82 -3.28 19.21 -15.57
CA MET A 82 -4.63 19.11 -14.99
C MET A 82 -4.68 19.83 -13.63
N PRO A 83 -5.52 20.85 -13.41
CA PRO A 83 -5.61 21.57 -12.14
C PRO A 83 -6.23 20.70 -11.02
N GLU A 84 -6.01 21.08 -9.76
CA GLU A 84 -6.49 20.33 -8.58
C GLU A 84 -8.03 20.13 -8.55
N PRO A 85 -8.88 21.13 -8.84
CA PRO A 85 -10.34 20.95 -8.82
C PRO A 85 -10.83 19.92 -9.84
N GLU A 86 -10.31 19.97 -11.07
CA GLU A 86 -10.62 18.97 -12.11
C GLU A 86 -10.16 17.58 -11.67
N LEU A 87 -9.01 17.47 -10.98
CA LEU A 87 -8.50 16.20 -10.48
C LEU A 87 -9.42 15.59 -9.42
N ILE A 88 -9.97 16.43 -8.53
CA ILE A 88 -10.94 16.00 -7.49
C ILE A 88 -12.23 15.49 -8.14
N GLU A 89 -12.77 16.20 -9.13
CA GLU A 89 -13.98 15.75 -9.84
C GLU A 89 -13.71 14.48 -10.64
N HIS A 90 -12.52 14.35 -11.24
CA HIS A 90 -12.19 13.23 -12.10
C HIS A 90 -11.83 11.94 -11.34
N ALA A 91 -11.12 12.05 -10.20
CA ALA A 91 -10.52 10.93 -9.47
C ALA A 91 -10.90 10.84 -7.99
N GLY A 92 -11.74 11.74 -7.49
CA GLY A 92 -12.17 11.77 -6.11
C GLY A 92 -11.24 12.56 -5.19
N LEU A 93 -11.78 12.96 -4.03
CA LEU A 93 -11.07 13.71 -3.02
C LEU A 93 -9.90 12.90 -2.42
N ASP A 94 -10.11 11.62 -2.11
CA ASP A 94 -9.11 10.79 -1.43
C ASP A 94 -7.82 10.67 -2.25
N SER A 95 -7.93 10.44 -3.56
CA SER A 95 -6.79 10.42 -4.48
C SER A 95 -6.07 11.76 -4.54
N ALA A 96 -6.81 12.87 -4.55
CA ALA A 96 -6.23 14.20 -4.56
C ALA A 96 -5.48 14.49 -3.25
N VAL A 97 -6.08 14.19 -2.09
CA VAL A 97 -5.45 14.35 -0.77
C VAL A 97 -4.21 13.45 -0.64
N TYR A 98 -4.27 12.21 -1.15
CA TYR A 98 -3.11 11.32 -1.19
C TYR A 98 -1.94 11.90 -1.99
N LEU A 99 -2.20 12.52 -3.15
CA LEU A 99 -1.15 13.21 -3.91
C LEU A 99 -0.56 14.41 -3.16
N ARG A 100 -1.35 15.06 -2.30
CA ARG A 100 -0.86 16.16 -1.46
C ARG A 100 0.13 15.69 -0.40
N ILE A 101 0.14 14.41 0.00
CA ILE A 101 1.14 13.87 0.93
C ILE A 101 2.55 13.96 0.31
N TYR A 102 2.69 13.69 -0.98
CA TYR A 102 3.98 13.87 -1.67
C TYR A 102 4.37 15.34 -1.80
N LEU A 103 3.39 16.21 -2.07
CA LEU A 103 3.60 17.66 -2.15
C LEU A 103 3.97 18.25 -0.77
N LEU A 104 3.38 17.73 0.30
CA LEU A 104 3.74 18.01 1.69
C LEU A 104 5.19 17.61 1.97
N GLY A 105 5.62 16.44 1.49
CA GLY A 105 7.01 15.99 1.55
C GLY A 105 7.98 17.01 0.92
N LEU A 106 7.67 17.48 -0.28
CA LEU A 106 8.46 18.52 -0.94
C LEU A 106 8.46 19.84 -0.16
N LYS A 107 7.31 20.31 0.33
CA LYS A 107 7.20 21.55 1.13
C LYS A 107 8.01 21.49 2.43
N ILE A 108 8.05 20.33 3.09
CA ILE A 108 8.82 20.13 4.32
C ILE A 108 10.31 20.06 3.99
N PHE A 109 10.71 19.15 3.10
CA PHE A 109 12.13 18.81 2.92
C PHE A 109 12.92 19.81 2.07
N VAL A 110 12.31 20.57 1.15
CA VAL A 110 13.06 21.54 0.32
C VAL A 110 13.77 22.60 1.17
N PRO A 111 13.08 23.37 2.03
CA PRO A 111 13.72 24.39 2.86
C PRO A 111 14.64 23.77 3.93
N ILE A 112 14.27 22.62 4.49
CA ILE A 112 15.13 21.88 5.44
C ILE A 112 16.45 21.50 4.77
N THR A 113 16.42 21.00 3.54
CA THR A 113 17.63 20.63 2.79
C THR A 113 18.51 21.85 2.52
N ILE A 114 17.92 22.96 2.04
CA ILE A 114 18.68 24.18 1.78
C ILE A 114 19.37 24.68 3.06
N LEU A 115 18.65 24.72 4.18
CA LEU A 115 19.20 25.21 5.45
C LEU A 115 20.23 24.23 6.05
N ALA A 116 20.00 22.92 5.97
CA ALA A 116 20.91 21.90 6.45
C ALA A 116 22.24 21.91 5.67
N PHE A 117 22.19 22.08 4.34
CA PHE A 117 23.40 22.20 3.52
C PHE A 117 24.13 23.53 3.72
N ALA A 118 23.40 24.63 3.96
CA ALA A 118 24.01 25.93 4.20
C ALA A 118 24.72 26.03 5.57
N VAL A 119 24.19 25.35 6.60
CA VAL A 119 24.66 25.50 7.99
C VAL A 119 25.38 24.24 8.50
N LEU A 120 24.72 23.08 8.48
CA LEU A 120 25.23 21.87 9.14
C LEU A 120 26.40 21.23 8.38
N VAL A 121 26.37 21.25 7.04
CA VAL A 121 27.46 20.68 6.22
C VAL A 121 28.79 21.40 6.47
N PRO A 122 28.90 22.74 6.42
CA PRO A 122 30.14 23.44 6.79
C PRO A 122 30.56 23.22 8.25
N VAL A 123 29.60 23.19 9.18
CA VAL A 123 29.89 22.97 10.61
C VAL A 123 30.53 21.59 10.85
N ASN A 124 30.02 20.55 10.18
CA ASN A 124 30.53 19.18 10.31
C ASN A 124 31.85 18.99 9.57
N TRP A 125 32.02 19.60 8.39
CA TRP A 125 33.23 19.46 7.59
C TRP A 125 34.48 20.11 8.21
N THR A 126 34.30 21.12 9.06
CA THR A 126 35.41 21.89 9.65
C THR A 126 36.13 21.20 10.82
N ASN A 127 35.86 19.92 11.07
CA ASN A 127 36.50 19.12 12.11
C ASN A 127 37.18 17.90 11.52
N ASP A 128 38.24 17.43 12.18
CA ASP A 128 39.01 16.25 11.76
C ASP A 128 38.99 15.14 12.84
N THR A 129 37.92 15.05 13.64
CA THR A 129 37.90 14.14 14.80
C THR A 129 37.91 12.68 14.40
N LEU A 130 37.15 12.32 13.36
CA LEU A 130 37.13 10.95 12.84
C LEU A 130 38.48 10.54 12.26
N GLU A 131 39.20 11.48 11.63
CA GLU A 131 40.55 11.23 11.12
C GLU A 131 41.55 11.00 12.28
N SER A 132 41.43 11.79 13.34
CA SER A 132 42.25 11.64 14.55
C SER A 132 41.95 10.34 15.31
N GLU A 133 40.69 9.92 15.41
CA GLU A 133 40.31 8.68 16.11
C GLU A 133 40.67 7.43 15.30
N ALA A 134 40.50 7.44 13.98
CA ALA A 134 40.92 6.33 13.12
C ALA A 134 42.44 6.12 13.14
N SER A 135 43.22 7.19 13.31
CA SER A 135 44.67 7.07 13.48
C SER A 135 45.09 6.40 14.80
N LYS A 136 44.21 6.41 15.82
CA LYS A 136 44.45 5.84 17.15
C LYS A 136 43.85 4.44 17.31
N SER A 137 42.84 4.08 16.52
CA SER A 137 42.15 2.79 16.59
C SER A 137 41.96 2.21 15.18
N PRO A 138 42.78 1.24 14.76
CA PRO A 138 42.74 0.69 13.39
C PRO A 138 41.45 -0.09 13.09
N ASP A 139 40.65 -0.44 14.10
CA ASP A 139 39.38 -1.15 13.95
C ASP A 139 38.18 -0.23 13.64
N LEU A 140 38.38 1.10 13.63
CA LEU A 140 37.31 2.07 13.47
C LEU A 140 37.17 2.46 11.99
N GLU A 141 36.43 1.64 11.24
CA GLU A 141 36.04 1.98 9.87
C GLU A 141 35.01 3.12 9.87
N TYR A 142 35.23 4.15 9.06
CA TYR A 142 34.27 5.24 8.83
C TYR A 142 34.21 5.61 7.34
N SER A 143 33.06 6.10 6.89
CA SER A 143 32.84 6.54 5.51
C SER A 143 33.06 8.05 5.36
N GLU A 144 33.31 8.52 4.14
CA GLU A 144 33.41 9.97 3.86
C GLU A 144 32.09 10.71 4.16
N VAL A 145 30.95 10.02 4.09
CA VAL A 145 29.64 10.57 4.47
C VAL A 145 29.56 10.79 5.98
N ASP A 146 30.26 9.99 6.78
CA ASP A 146 30.31 10.14 8.24
C ASP A 146 31.06 11.41 8.65
N LYS A 147 32.06 11.85 7.87
CA LYS A 147 32.74 13.15 8.04
C LYS A 147 31.77 14.33 7.97
N LEU A 148 30.69 14.19 7.21
CA LEU A 148 29.64 15.20 7.03
C LEU A 148 28.53 15.10 8.08
N SER A 149 28.66 14.21 9.05
CA SER A 149 27.64 13.95 10.06
C SER A 149 28.06 14.43 11.45
N ILE A 150 27.13 14.37 12.40
CA ILE A 150 27.35 14.71 13.80
C ILE A 150 28.47 13.86 14.46
N SER A 151 28.81 12.69 13.91
CA SER A 151 29.90 11.86 14.45
C SER A 151 31.29 12.51 14.29
N ASN A 152 31.42 13.51 13.42
CA ASN A 152 32.65 14.28 13.26
C ASN A 152 32.77 15.48 14.23
N ILE A 153 31.88 15.58 15.22
CA ILE A 153 31.94 16.62 16.26
C ILE A 153 32.53 16.03 17.55
N PRO A 154 33.58 16.65 18.13
CA PRO A 154 34.16 16.15 19.37
C PRO A 154 33.18 16.34 20.52
N SER A 155 33.28 15.46 21.51
CA SER A 155 32.57 15.63 22.79
C SER A 155 32.91 17.01 23.38
N GLU A 156 31.92 17.67 23.99
CA GLU A 156 32.04 19.01 24.60
C GLU A 156 32.21 20.21 23.63
N SER A 157 32.04 20.00 22.32
CA SER A 157 32.12 21.10 21.34
C SER A 157 30.94 22.08 21.40
N ASN A 158 31.23 23.38 21.27
CA ASN A 158 30.20 24.41 21.06
C ASN A 158 29.40 24.25 19.75
N LYS A 159 29.90 23.45 18.79
CA LYS A 159 29.23 23.19 17.51
C LYS A 159 27.89 22.45 17.67
N PHE A 160 27.66 21.74 18.78
CA PHE A 160 26.36 21.11 19.06
C PHE A 160 25.21 22.13 19.18
N TRP A 161 25.49 23.39 19.54
CA TRP A 161 24.47 24.44 19.53
C TRP A 161 23.87 24.69 18.15
N ALA A 162 24.67 24.55 17.08
CA ALA A 162 24.17 24.64 15.71
C ALA A 162 23.15 23.53 15.43
N HIS A 163 23.45 22.27 15.77
CA HIS A 163 22.52 21.15 15.62
C HIS A 163 21.25 21.33 16.44
N LEU A 164 21.36 21.82 17.68
CA LEU A 164 20.22 22.06 18.55
C LEU A 164 19.29 23.14 17.97
N LEU A 165 19.84 24.31 17.61
CA LEU A 165 19.08 25.42 17.01
C LEU A 165 18.42 24.99 15.69
N MET A 166 19.15 24.26 14.86
CA MET A 166 18.64 23.72 13.60
C MET A 166 17.51 22.72 13.81
N THR A 167 17.58 21.89 14.85
CA THR A 167 16.51 20.96 15.21
C THR A 167 15.23 21.71 15.57
N TYR A 168 15.33 22.77 16.40
CA TYR A 168 14.17 23.64 16.71
C TYR A 168 13.59 24.30 15.45
N ALA A 169 14.46 24.80 14.56
CA ALA A 169 14.03 25.40 13.29
C ALA A 169 13.29 24.40 12.40
N PHE A 170 13.82 23.17 12.26
CA PHE A 170 13.19 22.09 11.49
C PHE A 170 11.85 21.67 12.08
N THR A 171 11.76 21.51 13.41
CA THR A 171 10.51 21.15 14.08
C THR A 171 9.47 22.26 13.92
N PHE A 172 9.83 23.52 14.16
CA PHE A 172 8.93 24.65 14.01
C PHE A 172 8.38 24.75 12.58
N TRP A 173 9.26 24.67 11.57
CA TRP A 173 8.87 24.68 10.17
C TRP A 173 7.93 23.52 9.83
N THR A 174 8.28 22.31 10.26
CA THR A 174 7.47 21.11 10.01
C THR A 174 6.08 21.25 10.62
N CYS A 175 5.98 21.68 11.89
CA CYS A 175 4.71 21.93 12.56
C CYS A 175 3.88 23.01 11.86
N TYR A 176 4.51 24.10 11.42
CA TYR A 176 3.84 25.17 10.66
C TYR A 176 3.24 24.66 9.34
N VAL A 177 4.03 23.91 8.56
CA VAL A 177 3.57 23.35 7.28
C VAL A 177 2.46 22.33 7.51
N LEU A 178 2.58 21.46 8.53
CA LEU A 178 1.53 20.50 8.89
C LEU A 178 0.23 21.20 9.28
N PHE A 179 0.31 22.25 10.09
CA PHE A 179 -0.86 23.04 10.49
C PHE A 179 -1.57 23.64 9.26
N LYS A 180 -0.81 24.25 8.35
CA LYS A 180 -1.36 24.85 7.13
C LYS A 180 -1.92 23.83 6.14
N GLU A 181 -1.26 22.68 5.99
CA GLU A 181 -1.78 21.63 5.12
C GLU A 181 -3.03 20.97 5.73
N TYR A 182 -3.08 20.79 7.04
CA TYR A 182 -4.27 20.28 7.74
C TYR A 182 -5.47 21.22 7.61
N GLU A 183 -5.28 22.53 7.79
CA GLU A 183 -6.29 23.57 7.54
C GLU A 183 -6.84 23.49 6.10
N LYS A 184 -5.94 23.33 5.12
CA LYS A 184 -6.34 23.18 3.72
C LYS A 184 -7.09 21.86 3.45
N VAL A 185 -6.65 20.74 4.00
CA VAL A 185 -7.33 19.44 3.84
C VAL A 185 -8.69 19.44 4.51
N ALA A 186 -8.82 20.04 5.69
CA ALA A 186 -10.11 20.20 6.37
C ALA A 186 -11.10 21.02 5.55
N SER A 187 -10.68 22.17 5.00
CA SER A 187 -11.54 23.01 4.16
C SER A 187 -11.93 22.32 2.85
N MET A 188 -11.00 21.64 2.17
CA MET A 188 -11.32 20.83 0.98
C MET A 188 -12.33 19.72 1.31
N ARG A 189 -12.17 19.02 2.43
CA ARG A 189 -13.10 17.97 2.87
C ARG A 189 -14.50 18.53 3.12
N LEU A 190 -14.61 19.66 3.83
CA LEU A 190 -15.91 20.27 4.11
C LEU A 190 -16.59 20.76 2.83
N HIS A 191 -15.84 21.38 1.92
CA HIS A 191 -16.36 21.81 0.62
C HIS A 191 -16.83 20.63 -0.23
N PHE A 192 -16.04 19.56 -0.28
CA PHE A 192 -16.38 18.33 -1.01
C PHE A 192 -17.66 17.70 -0.44
N LEU A 193 -17.74 17.50 0.87
CA LEU A 193 -18.93 16.93 1.53
C LEU A 193 -20.19 17.76 1.32
N ALA A 194 -20.08 19.09 1.25
CA ALA A 194 -21.20 19.98 0.96
C ALA A 194 -21.65 19.90 -0.51
N SER A 195 -20.71 19.71 -1.44
CA SER A 195 -20.96 19.61 -2.88
C SER A 195 -21.37 18.21 -3.37
N GLU A 196 -21.16 17.18 -2.55
CA GLU A 196 -21.28 15.81 -2.98
C GLU A 196 -22.73 15.39 -3.25
N LYS A 197 -22.92 14.56 -4.29
CA LYS A 197 -24.22 14.05 -4.69
C LYS A 197 -24.83 13.19 -3.57
N ARG A 198 -26.15 13.03 -3.63
CA ARG A 198 -26.88 12.18 -2.69
C ARG A 198 -26.39 10.74 -2.79
N ARG A 199 -25.80 10.24 -1.71
CA ARG A 199 -25.40 8.83 -1.55
C ARG A 199 -26.07 8.22 -0.31
N PRO A 200 -26.24 6.89 -0.26
CA PRO A 200 -26.93 6.23 0.85
C PRO A 200 -26.19 6.33 2.20
N ASP A 201 -24.85 6.40 2.21
CA ASP A 201 -24.03 6.54 3.43
C ASP A 201 -24.39 7.79 4.26
N GLN A 202 -24.89 8.85 3.62
CA GLN A 202 -25.29 10.08 4.30
C GLN A 202 -26.60 9.96 5.08
N PHE A 203 -27.40 8.92 4.83
CA PHE A 203 -28.73 8.72 5.41
C PHE A 203 -28.81 7.46 6.26
N THR A 204 -27.80 6.60 6.20
CA THR A 204 -27.83 5.27 6.82
C THR A 204 -26.81 5.17 7.94
N VAL A 205 -27.25 4.62 9.07
CA VAL A 205 -26.44 4.32 10.25
C VAL A 205 -26.37 2.81 10.41
N LEU A 206 -25.19 2.29 10.68
CA LEU A 206 -25.01 0.89 11.04
C LEU A 206 -25.19 0.74 12.55
N VAL A 207 -26.19 -0.04 12.95
CA VAL A 207 -26.47 -0.39 14.33
C VAL A 207 -25.89 -1.78 14.61
N ARG A 208 -25.09 -1.90 15.68
CA ARG A 208 -24.45 -3.15 16.09
C ARG A 208 -24.78 -3.49 17.54
N ASN A 209 -24.71 -4.78 17.84
CA ASN A 209 -24.95 -5.32 19.19
C ASN A 209 -26.34 -4.96 19.72
N ILE A 210 -27.35 -5.26 18.90
CA ILE A 210 -28.76 -5.19 19.29
C ILE A 210 -29.01 -6.26 20.36
N PRO A 211 -29.63 -5.92 21.51
CA PRO A 211 -29.93 -6.89 22.55
C PRO A 211 -30.88 -7.97 22.04
N PRO A 212 -30.70 -9.24 22.44
CA PRO A 212 -31.68 -10.28 22.13
C PRO A 212 -32.94 -10.05 22.96
N ASP A 213 -34.09 -10.14 22.30
CA ASP A 213 -35.42 -10.10 22.92
C ASP A 213 -36.10 -11.46 22.69
N PRO A 214 -36.72 -12.08 23.72
CA PRO A 214 -37.45 -13.34 23.56
C PRO A 214 -38.78 -13.18 22.79
N ASP A 215 -39.40 -12.00 22.82
CA ASP A 215 -40.76 -11.78 22.35
C ASP A 215 -40.79 -11.12 20.95
N GLU A 216 -39.83 -10.24 20.66
CA GLU A 216 -39.74 -9.51 19.38
C GLU A 216 -38.62 -10.02 18.47
N SER A 217 -38.87 -10.03 17.15
CA SER A 217 -37.79 -10.24 16.18
C SER A 217 -36.84 -9.03 16.15
N ILE A 218 -35.59 -9.23 15.74
CA ILE A 218 -34.61 -8.13 15.61
C ILE A 218 -35.13 -7.00 14.71
N SER A 219 -35.93 -7.33 13.68
CA SER A 219 -36.51 -6.35 12.78
C SER A 219 -37.57 -5.47 13.46
N GLU A 220 -38.45 -6.09 14.25
CA GLU A 220 -39.50 -5.40 15.01
C GLU A 220 -38.90 -4.58 16.15
N LEU A 221 -37.91 -5.14 16.85
CA LEU A 221 -37.22 -4.45 17.93
C LEU A 221 -36.51 -3.18 17.45
N VAL A 222 -35.83 -3.24 16.30
CA VAL A 222 -35.21 -2.07 15.68
C VAL A 222 -36.27 -1.05 15.29
N GLU A 223 -37.37 -1.49 14.67
CA GLU A 223 -38.47 -0.60 14.28
C GLU A 223 -39.07 0.12 15.47
N HIS A 224 -39.46 -0.62 16.50
CA HIS A 224 -40.00 -0.07 17.74
C HIS A 224 -39.03 0.90 18.40
N PHE A 225 -37.75 0.53 18.53
CA PHE A 225 -36.73 1.38 19.13
C PHE A 225 -36.57 2.73 18.40
N PHE A 226 -36.52 2.72 17.06
CA PHE A 226 -36.31 3.95 16.30
C PHE A 226 -37.60 4.76 16.10
N LEU A 227 -38.78 4.15 16.09
CA LEU A 227 -40.05 4.86 16.09
C LEU A 227 -40.28 5.63 17.40
N VAL A 228 -39.87 5.06 18.54
CA VAL A 228 -39.99 5.72 19.84
C VAL A 228 -38.96 6.85 20.00
N ASN A 229 -37.70 6.60 19.64
CA ASN A 229 -36.61 7.55 19.90
C ASN A 229 -36.42 8.59 18.78
N HIS A 230 -36.76 8.24 17.53
CA HIS A 230 -36.54 9.08 16.34
C HIS A 230 -37.77 9.11 15.40
N PRO A 231 -38.98 9.44 15.89
CA PRO A 231 -40.26 9.24 15.17
C PRO A 231 -40.32 9.95 13.81
N ASP A 232 -39.88 11.20 13.74
CA ASP A 232 -40.04 12.03 12.52
C ASP A 232 -38.99 11.77 11.45
N HIS A 233 -37.89 11.09 11.83
CA HIS A 233 -36.73 10.91 10.97
C HIS A 233 -36.54 9.47 10.50
N TYR A 234 -37.09 8.50 11.22
CA TYR A 234 -37.01 7.10 10.82
C TYR A 234 -37.65 6.87 9.43
N LEU A 235 -36.95 6.10 8.59
CA LEU A 235 -37.44 5.71 7.27
C LEU A 235 -37.66 4.21 7.17
N THR A 236 -36.59 3.43 7.35
CA THR A 236 -36.62 1.97 7.18
C THR A 236 -35.36 1.33 7.75
N GLN A 237 -35.45 0.03 8.01
CA GLN A 237 -34.40 -0.81 8.54
C GLN A 237 -34.13 -1.98 7.61
N GLN A 238 -32.85 -2.35 7.48
CA GLN A 238 -32.41 -3.56 6.81
C GLN A 238 -31.57 -4.38 7.77
N VAL A 239 -32.11 -5.52 8.22
CA VAL A 239 -31.40 -6.43 9.11
C VAL A 239 -30.28 -7.15 8.35
N VAL A 240 -29.18 -7.42 9.06
CA VAL A 240 -28.04 -8.14 8.52
C VAL A 240 -28.20 -9.65 8.72
N TYR A 241 -27.99 -10.40 7.66
CA TYR A 241 -28.02 -11.86 7.66
C TYR A 241 -26.62 -12.45 7.42
N ASN A 242 -26.34 -13.59 8.05
CA ASN A 242 -25.14 -14.38 7.78
C ASN A 242 -25.28 -15.13 6.45
N ALA A 243 -24.97 -14.43 5.36
CA ALA A 243 -25.05 -14.95 4.00
C ALA A 243 -23.71 -15.50 3.46
N ASN A 244 -22.73 -15.82 4.31
CA ASN A 244 -21.38 -16.21 3.86
C ASN A 244 -21.37 -17.46 2.96
N LYS A 245 -22.18 -18.47 3.30
CA LYS A 245 -22.34 -19.67 2.48
C LYS A 245 -23.03 -19.36 1.15
N LEU A 246 -24.09 -18.55 1.20
CA LEU A 246 -24.85 -18.13 0.03
C LEU A 246 -23.98 -17.32 -0.94
N ALA A 247 -23.20 -16.37 -0.42
CA ALA A 247 -22.26 -15.57 -1.21
C ALA A 247 -21.25 -16.44 -1.96
N LYS A 248 -20.70 -17.47 -1.31
CA LYS A 248 -19.80 -18.44 -1.95
C LYS A 248 -20.48 -19.23 -3.07
N MET A 249 -21.74 -19.63 -2.88
CA MET A 249 -22.52 -20.32 -3.92
C MET A 249 -22.83 -19.41 -5.12
N VAL A 250 -23.18 -18.15 -4.87
CA VAL A 250 -23.41 -17.15 -5.92
C VAL A 250 -22.14 -16.90 -6.73
N GLU A 251 -20.99 -16.81 -6.08
CA GLU A 251 -19.69 -16.66 -6.75
C GLU A 251 -19.34 -17.89 -7.61
N GLN A 252 -19.58 -19.09 -7.08
CA GLN A 252 -19.42 -20.34 -7.84
C GLN A 252 -20.34 -20.39 -9.06
N LYS A 253 -21.62 -20.01 -8.90
CA LYS A 253 -22.60 -19.96 -9.99
C LYS A 253 -22.19 -18.96 -11.07
N LYS A 254 -21.71 -17.76 -10.69
CA LYS A 254 -21.16 -16.79 -11.66
C LYS A 254 -19.99 -17.39 -12.45
N SER A 255 -19.05 -18.06 -11.77
CA SER A 255 -17.94 -18.72 -12.45
C SER A 255 -18.42 -19.79 -13.44
N MET A 256 -19.42 -20.60 -13.07
CA MET A 256 -20.01 -21.61 -13.97
C MET A 256 -20.74 -20.97 -15.15
N GLN A 257 -21.45 -19.86 -14.93
CA GLN A 257 -22.12 -19.10 -15.99
C GLN A 257 -21.11 -18.57 -17.02
N ASN A 258 -19.96 -18.05 -16.58
CA ASN A 258 -18.94 -17.54 -17.50
C ASN A 258 -18.36 -18.68 -18.37
N TRP A 259 -18.21 -19.88 -17.81
CA TRP A 259 -17.84 -21.07 -18.59
C TRP A 259 -18.93 -21.51 -19.55
N PHE A 260 -20.21 -21.45 -19.15
CA PHE A 260 -21.33 -21.73 -20.04
C PHE A 260 -21.32 -20.77 -21.24
N ASP A 261 -21.27 -19.47 -20.99
CA ASP A 261 -21.23 -18.43 -22.03
C ASP A 261 -20.04 -18.62 -22.98
N TYR A 262 -18.87 -19.02 -22.47
CA TYR A 262 -17.70 -19.38 -23.29
C TYR A 262 -17.99 -20.48 -24.30
N TYR A 263 -18.54 -21.60 -23.83
CA TYR A 263 -18.78 -22.77 -24.65
C TYR A 263 -19.92 -22.51 -25.63
N GLN A 264 -20.93 -21.73 -25.23
CA GLN A 264 -21.98 -21.25 -26.12
C GLN A 264 -21.40 -20.39 -27.25
N LEU A 265 -20.59 -19.37 -26.94
CA LEU A 265 -19.92 -18.54 -27.95
C LEU A 265 -19.02 -19.37 -28.89
N LYS A 266 -18.35 -20.40 -28.35
CA LYS A 266 -17.52 -21.32 -29.15
C LYS A 266 -18.37 -22.16 -30.12
N PHE A 267 -19.55 -22.56 -29.71
CA PHE A 267 -20.51 -23.28 -30.54
C PHE A 267 -21.14 -22.37 -31.60
N GLU A 268 -21.54 -21.14 -31.24
CA GLU A 268 -22.08 -20.15 -32.19
C GLU A 268 -21.08 -19.81 -33.30
N ARG A 269 -19.77 -19.75 -32.98
CA ARG A 269 -18.70 -19.55 -33.97
C ARG A 269 -18.49 -20.75 -34.89
N ASN A 270 -18.78 -21.96 -34.44
CA ASN A 270 -18.63 -23.17 -35.23
C ASN A 270 -19.76 -24.19 -34.92
N PRO A 271 -20.95 -24.00 -35.51
CA PRO A 271 -22.14 -24.81 -35.19
C PRO A 271 -21.97 -26.30 -35.50
N SER A 272 -21.04 -26.64 -36.40
CA SER A 272 -20.79 -28.01 -36.85
C SER A 272 -20.15 -28.90 -35.78
N LYS A 273 -19.54 -28.35 -34.72
CA LYS A 273 -18.85 -29.12 -33.70
C LYS A 273 -19.27 -28.70 -32.30
N ARG A 274 -20.00 -29.57 -31.60
CA ARG A 274 -20.33 -29.36 -30.19
C ARG A 274 -19.08 -29.38 -29.30
N PRO A 275 -18.94 -28.39 -28.40
CA PRO A 275 -17.81 -28.33 -27.48
C PRO A 275 -17.93 -29.40 -26.39
N THR A 276 -16.82 -30.09 -26.11
CA THR A 276 -16.75 -31.07 -25.02
C THR A 276 -15.80 -30.59 -23.93
N CYS A 277 -16.12 -30.91 -22.67
CA CYS A 277 -15.25 -30.69 -21.52
C CYS A 277 -14.96 -32.02 -20.80
N LYS A 278 -13.93 -32.03 -19.95
CA LYS A 278 -13.63 -33.15 -19.06
C LYS A 278 -13.88 -32.71 -17.62
N ILE A 279 -14.43 -33.62 -16.80
CA ILE A 279 -14.94 -33.32 -15.45
C ILE A 279 -13.85 -33.25 -14.37
N GLY A 280 -12.67 -33.84 -14.61
CA GLY A 280 -11.60 -33.94 -13.61
C GLY A 280 -10.83 -32.64 -13.40
N PHE A 281 -9.83 -32.71 -12.51
CA PHE A 281 -9.02 -31.56 -12.07
C PHE A 281 -8.50 -30.73 -13.25
N LEU A 282 -8.84 -29.43 -13.26
CA LEU A 282 -8.50 -28.45 -14.31
C LEU A 282 -8.90 -28.85 -15.75
N GLY A 283 -9.86 -29.77 -15.92
CA GLY A 283 -10.29 -30.25 -17.23
C GLY A 283 -9.31 -31.19 -17.93
N LEU A 284 -8.34 -31.75 -17.20
CA LEU A 284 -7.30 -32.63 -17.75
C LEU A 284 -7.71 -34.11 -17.74
N PHE A 285 -8.36 -34.54 -16.66
CA PHE A 285 -8.74 -35.93 -16.40
C PHE A 285 -10.25 -36.16 -16.45
N GLY A 286 -10.69 -37.40 -16.60
CA GLY A 286 -12.11 -37.77 -16.54
C GLY A 286 -12.82 -37.94 -17.89
N LYS A 287 -14.09 -38.33 -17.82
CA LYS A 287 -14.96 -38.58 -18.99
C LYS A 287 -15.19 -37.30 -19.77
N LYS A 288 -15.18 -37.40 -21.10
CA LYS A 288 -15.56 -36.30 -21.99
C LYS A 288 -17.08 -36.22 -22.03
N VAL A 289 -17.62 -35.06 -21.69
CA VAL A 289 -19.06 -34.76 -21.73
C VAL A 289 -19.30 -33.53 -22.58
N ASP A 290 -20.53 -33.35 -23.05
CA ASP A 290 -20.94 -32.11 -23.69
C ASP A 290 -20.82 -30.97 -22.65
N ALA A 291 -20.06 -29.94 -23.00
CA ALA A 291 -19.80 -28.84 -22.09
C ALA A 291 -21.08 -28.04 -21.82
N ILE A 292 -21.92 -27.80 -22.83
CA ILE A 292 -23.10 -26.94 -22.71
C ILE A 292 -24.11 -27.63 -21.78
N ASP A 293 -24.43 -28.89 -22.04
CA ASP A 293 -25.40 -29.63 -21.25
C ASP A 293 -24.91 -29.85 -19.81
N PHE A 294 -23.60 -30.08 -19.63
CA PHE A 294 -22.99 -30.18 -18.30
C PHE A 294 -23.14 -28.88 -17.50
N TYR A 295 -22.72 -27.74 -18.05
CA TYR A 295 -22.83 -26.47 -17.32
C TYR A 295 -24.27 -26.06 -17.08
N THR A 296 -25.19 -26.30 -18.03
CA THR A 296 -26.64 -26.10 -17.82
C THR A 296 -27.12 -26.90 -16.61
N SER A 297 -26.79 -28.19 -16.54
CA SER A 297 -27.21 -29.04 -15.42
C SER A 297 -26.62 -28.61 -14.07
N GLU A 298 -25.36 -28.17 -14.05
CA GLU A 298 -24.70 -27.73 -12.81
C GLU A 298 -25.21 -26.35 -12.37
N ILE A 299 -25.51 -25.44 -13.31
CA ILE A 299 -26.14 -24.14 -13.02
C ILE A 299 -27.54 -24.34 -12.46
N GLU A 300 -28.34 -25.26 -13.02
CA GLU A 300 -29.66 -25.59 -12.48
C GLU A 300 -29.57 -26.17 -11.07
N LYS A 301 -28.61 -27.08 -10.83
CA LYS A 301 -28.37 -27.65 -9.50
C LYS A 301 -27.95 -26.58 -8.49
N LEU A 302 -26.97 -25.73 -8.84
CA LEU A 302 -26.54 -24.61 -8.01
C LEU A 302 -27.66 -23.61 -7.76
N THR A 303 -28.52 -23.34 -8.75
CA THR A 303 -29.69 -22.46 -8.57
C THR A 303 -30.70 -23.06 -7.60
N LYS A 304 -30.96 -24.37 -7.66
CA LYS A 304 -31.81 -25.06 -6.68
C LYS A 304 -31.20 -25.03 -5.28
N GLU A 305 -29.90 -25.20 -5.14
CA GLU A 305 -29.20 -25.09 -3.85
C GLU A 305 -29.19 -23.66 -3.31
N GLU A 306 -28.99 -22.67 -4.17
CA GLU A 306 -29.03 -21.24 -3.84
C GLU A 306 -30.40 -20.85 -3.29
N ILE A 307 -31.49 -21.24 -3.94
CA ILE A 307 -32.87 -20.96 -3.48
C ILE A 307 -33.11 -21.61 -2.11
N LYS A 308 -32.69 -22.88 -1.93
CA LYS A 308 -32.82 -23.58 -0.65
C LYS A 308 -32.06 -22.88 0.48
N GLU A 309 -30.81 -22.47 0.23
CA GLU A 309 -30.01 -21.77 1.22
C GLU A 309 -30.51 -20.35 1.48
N HIS A 310 -31.00 -19.65 0.46
CA HIS A 310 -31.63 -18.33 0.61
C HIS A 310 -32.88 -18.40 1.51
N ASP A 311 -33.76 -19.38 1.28
CA ASP A 311 -34.95 -19.58 2.12
C ASP A 311 -34.57 -20.01 3.54
N ARG A 312 -33.53 -20.81 3.70
CA ARG A 312 -32.98 -21.18 5.00
C ARG A 312 -32.48 -19.95 5.76
N VAL A 313 -31.68 -19.08 5.12
CA VAL A 313 -31.12 -17.87 5.76
C VAL A 313 -32.21 -16.92 6.24
N LYS A 314 -33.33 -16.82 5.51
CA LYS A 314 -34.48 -16.00 5.91
C LYS A 314 -35.27 -16.57 7.07
N ARG A 315 -35.41 -17.90 7.14
CA ARG A 315 -36.22 -18.59 8.17
C ARG A 315 -35.44 -18.90 9.44
N ASP A 316 -34.13 -19.10 9.34
CA ASP A 316 -33.28 -19.51 10.46
C ASP A 316 -32.93 -18.31 11.34
N PRO A 317 -33.46 -18.22 12.59
CA PRO A 317 -33.17 -17.10 13.47
C PRO A 317 -31.69 -17.01 13.84
N LYS A 318 -30.94 -18.12 13.81
CA LYS A 318 -29.50 -18.13 14.06
C LYS A 318 -28.70 -17.47 12.94
N SER A 319 -29.28 -17.36 11.74
CA SER A 319 -28.65 -16.66 10.63
C SER A 319 -28.86 -15.15 10.68
N ILE A 320 -29.75 -14.66 11.56
CA ILE A 320 -30.00 -13.24 11.74
C ILE A 320 -28.96 -12.70 12.73
N MET A 321 -28.18 -11.70 12.29
CA MET A 321 -27.18 -11.09 13.15
C MET A 321 -27.81 -9.96 13.97
N PRO A 322 -27.35 -9.68 15.21
CA PRO A 322 -27.76 -8.53 16.01
C PRO A 322 -27.14 -7.22 15.47
N ALA A 323 -27.35 -6.95 14.18
CA ALA A 323 -26.92 -5.78 13.46
C ALA A 323 -27.93 -5.42 12.37
N ALA A 324 -28.12 -4.12 12.14
CA ALA A 324 -29.03 -3.60 11.13
C ALA A 324 -28.52 -2.28 10.53
N PHE A 325 -28.84 -2.03 9.28
CA PHE A 325 -28.69 -0.74 8.65
C PHE A 325 -30.00 0.03 8.81
N VAL A 326 -29.95 1.17 9.49
CA VAL A 326 -31.11 2.02 9.75
C VAL A 326 -30.98 3.27 8.93
N SER A 327 -31.98 3.54 8.09
CA SER A 327 -32.02 4.69 7.20
C SER A 327 -32.98 5.75 7.72
N PHE A 328 -32.59 7.00 7.54
CA PHE A 328 -33.33 8.19 7.98
C PHE A 328 -33.78 9.03 6.77
N ARG A 329 -34.89 9.76 6.93
CA ARG A 329 -35.42 10.70 5.94
C ARG A 329 -34.50 11.89 5.71
N THR A 330 -33.78 12.32 6.75
CA THR A 330 -32.90 13.49 6.73
C THR A 330 -31.46 13.09 7.06
N ARG A 331 -30.49 13.78 6.44
CA ARG A 331 -29.06 13.62 6.78
C ARG A 331 -28.78 14.02 8.23
N TRP A 332 -29.50 15.04 8.72
CA TRP A 332 -29.40 15.49 10.09
C TRP A 332 -29.81 14.42 11.09
N GLY A 333 -30.94 13.72 10.85
CA GLY A 333 -31.39 12.63 11.72
C GLY A 333 -30.36 11.48 11.78
N ALA A 334 -29.79 11.10 10.63
CA ALA A 334 -28.70 10.13 10.59
C ALA A 334 -27.45 10.61 11.36
N ALA A 335 -27.09 11.90 11.21
CA ALA A 335 -25.94 12.49 11.88
C ALA A 335 -26.09 12.54 13.41
N VAL A 336 -27.28 12.84 13.91
CA VAL A 336 -27.61 12.81 15.34
C VAL A 336 -27.48 11.38 15.85
N CYS A 337 -28.17 10.43 15.20
CA CYS A 337 -28.15 9.02 15.59
C CYS A 337 -26.72 8.45 15.65
N ALA A 338 -25.89 8.71 14.63
CA ALA A 338 -24.52 8.19 14.58
C ALA A 338 -23.55 8.77 15.62
N GLN A 339 -23.88 9.91 16.25
CA GLN A 339 -22.98 10.61 17.17
C GLN A 339 -23.43 10.52 18.65
N THR A 340 -24.69 10.18 18.90
CA THR A 340 -25.24 10.11 20.26
C THR A 340 -25.23 8.68 20.81
N GLN A 341 -24.97 8.56 22.11
CA GLN A 341 -25.17 7.31 22.84
C GLN A 341 -26.67 7.01 22.97
N GLN A 342 -27.11 5.85 22.47
CA GLN A 342 -28.54 5.52 22.37
C GLN A 342 -29.15 4.96 23.67
N THR A 343 -28.37 4.25 24.49
CA THR A 343 -28.85 3.60 25.72
C THR A 343 -27.89 3.80 26.89
N ARG A 344 -28.35 3.50 28.12
CA ARG A 344 -27.55 3.58 29.35
C ARG A 344 -26.29 2.71 29.29
N ASN A 345 -26.37 1.55 28.63
CA ASN A 345 -25.23 0.65 28.48
C ASN A 345 -24.44 1.02 27.21
N PRO A 346 -23.16 1.45 27.33
CA PRO A 346 -22.35 1.86 26.18
C PRO A 346 -21.96 0.72 25.24
N THR A 347 -22.28 -0.53 25.56
CA THR A 347 -21.97 -1.69 24.71
C THR A 347 -23.14 -2.14 23.84
N LEU A 348 -24.37 -1.67 24.10
CA LEU A 348 -25.57 -2.03 23.36
C LEU A 348 -25.99 -0.91 22.42
N TRP A 349 -26.70 -1.24 21.34
CA TRP A 349 -27.19 -0.28 20.35
C TRP A 349 -26.09 0.66 19.84
N LEU A 350 -24.94 0.08 19.47
CA LEU A 350 -23.79 0.82 18.98
C LEU A 350 -24.09 1.34 17.58
N THR A 351 -24.14 2.67 17.46
CA THR A 351 -24.40 3.36 16.19
C THR A 351 -23.10 3.88 15.60
N ASP A 352 -22.74 3.41 14.42
CA ASP A 352 -21.64 3.93 13.62
C ASP A 352 -22.16 4.45 12.27
N TRP A 353 -21.47 5.41 11.66
CA TRP A 353 -21.74 5.79 10.27
C TRP A 353 -21.66 4.56 9.35
N SER A 354 -22.69 4.33 8.54
CA SER A 354 -22.63 3.26 7.56
C SER A 354 -21.62 3.62 6.48
N PRO A 355 -20.66 2.72 6.16
CA PRO A 355 -19.87 2.90 4.94
C PRO A 355 -20.79 2.78 3.71
N GLU A 356 -20.31 3.27 2.58
CA GLU A 356 -21.02 3.12 1.31
C GLU A 356 -21.20 1.62 0.99
N PRO A 357 -22.31 1.19 0.35
CA PRO A 357 -22.55 -0.24 0.08
C PRO A 357 -21.41 -0.97 -0.64
N ARG A 358 -20.61 -0.27 -1.45
CA ARG A 358 -19.40 -0.82 -2.11
C ARG A 358 -18.18 -0.94 -1.19
N ASP A 359 -18.14 -0.16 -0.11
CA ASP A 359 -17.08 -0.16 0.91
C ASP A 359 -17.40 -1.14 2.06
N VAL A 360 -18.63 -1.65 2.16
CA VAL A 360 -19.01 -2.67 3.14
C VAL A 360 -18.29 -3.99 2.85
N TYR A 361 -17.49 -4.46 3.80
CA TYR A 361 -16.94 -5.81 3.82
C TYR A 361 -17.89 -6.78 4.53
N TRP A 362 -18.85 -7.30 3.75
CA TRP A 362 -19.95 -8.16 4.21
C TRP A 362 -19.56 -9.34 5.11
N PRO A 363 -18.45 -10.08 4.86
CA PRO A 363 -18.14 -11.27 5.67
C PRO A 363 -17.93 -11.00 7.16
N ASN A 364 -17.48 -9.78 7.50
CA ASN A 364 -17.17 -9.41 8.89
C ASN A 364 -18.40 -8.94 9.68
N LEU A 365 -19.51 -8.60 9.02
CA LEU A 365 -20.75 -8.26 9.71
C LEU A 365 -21.38 -9.45 10.44
N ALA A 366 -21.03 -10.67 10.04
CA ALA A 366 -21.48 -11.91 10.68
C ALA A 366 -20.71 -12.26 11.98
N ILE A 367 -19.83 -11.38 12.46
CA ILE A 367 -19.03 -11.63 13.66
C ILE A 367 -19.73 -11.02 14.88
N PRO A 368 -20.03 -11.81 15.93
CA PRO A 368 -20.59 -11.29 17.19
C PRO A 368 -19.65 -10.27 17.85
N PHE A 369 -20.23 -9.23 18.47
CA PHE A 369 -19.48 -8.13 19.07
C PHE A 369 -18.45 -8.61 20.12
N VAL A 370 -18.85 -9.53 21.00
CA VAL A 370 -17.97 -10.08 22.06
C VAL A 370 -16.72 -10.76 21.48
N ASN A 371 -16.86 -11.41 20.32
CA ASN A 371 -15.75 -12.11 19.66
C ASN A 371 -14.74 -11.15 19.04
N LEU A 372 -15.11 -9.88 18.79
CA LEU A 372 -14.19 -8.89 18.20
C LEU A 372 -13.02 -8.59 19.13
N THR A 373 -13.25 -8.49 20.44
CA THR A 373 -12.18 -8.23 21.42
C THR A 373 -11.16 -9.36 21.45
N ILE A 374 -11.63 -10.61 21.47
CA ILE A 374 -10.75 -11.80 21.47
C ILE A 374 -9.95 -11.87 20.16
N ARG A 375 -10.59 -11.66 19.01
CA ARG A 375 -9.92 -11.65 17.69
C ARG A 375 -8.83 -10.59 17.62
N ARG A 376 -9.11 -9.38 18.12
CA ARG A 376 -8.13 -8.29 18.18
C ARG A 376 -6.95 -8.62 19.09
N LEU A 377 -7.19 -9.26 20.23
CA LEU A 377 -6.13 -9.71 21.13
C LEU A 377 -5.24 -10.77 20.46
N ILE A 378 -5.84 -11.78 19.82
CA ILE A 378 -5.12 -12.82 19.08
C ILE A 378 -4.24 -12.20 17.99
N ILE A 379 -4.79 -11.26 17.21
CA ILE A 379 -4.03 -10.60 16.14
C ILE A 379 -2.94 -9.68 16.69
N ALA A 380 -3.15 -9.03 17.83
CA ALA A 380 -2.10 -8.24 18.49
C ALA A 380 -0.92 -9.13 18.93
N VAL A 381 -1.19 -10.29 19.53
CA VAL A 381 -0.17 -11.28 19.91
C VAL A 381 0.53 -11.85 18.68
N ALA A 382 -0.23 -12.24 17.65
CA ALA A 382 0.34 -12.72 16.38
C ALA A 382 1.20 -11.65 15.70
N PHE A 383 0.80 -10.38 15.76
CA PHE A 383 1.57 -9.26 15.21
C PHE A 383 2.87 -9.04 15.99
N PHE A 384 2.84 -9.16 17.31
CA PHE A 384 4.06 -9.12 18.13
C PHE A 384 5.06 -10.21 17.71
N PHE A 385 4.61 -11.46 17.58
CA PHE A 385 5.50 -12.55 17.13
C PHE A 385 5.98 -12.34 15.69
N LEU A 386 5.10 -11.87 14.79
CA LEU A 386 5.50 -11.51 13.44
C LEU A 386 6.62 -10.45 13.48
N THR A 387 6.48 -9.39 14.26
CA THR A 387 7.53 -8.37 14.39
C THR A 387 8.83 -8.94 14.96
N PHE A 388 8.74 -9.76 16.01
CA PHE A 388 9.89 -10.34 16.69
C PHE A 388 10.68 -11.30 15.79
N PHE A 389 10.02 -12.28 15.15
CA PHE A 389 10.70 -13.25 14.28
C PHE A 389 11.22 -12.62 12.99
N PHE A 390 10.64 -11.51 12.54
CA PHE A 390 11.13 -10.80 11.36
C PHE A 390 12.45 -10.04 11.60
N MET A 391 12.90 -9.91 12.85
CA MET A 391 14.25 -9.41 13.14
C MET A 391 15.35 -10.30 12.56
N ILE A 392 15.09 -11.60 12.36
CA ILE A 392 16.07 -12.55 11.80
C ILE A 392 16.40 -12.22 10.32
N PRO A 393 15.42 -12.10 9.40
CA PRO A 393 15.68 -11.59 8.06
C PRO A 393 16.35 -10.22 8.02
N ILE A 394 15.98 -9.30 8.93
CA ILE A 394 16.61 -7.98 8.99
C ILE A 394 18.08 -8.09 9.38
N ALA A 395 18.40 -8.87 10.41
CA ALA A 395 19.75 -9.18 10.82
C ALA A 395 20.59 -9.74 9.66
N PHE A 396 20.00 -10.66 8.87
CA PHE A 396 20.64 -11.20 7.67
C PHE A 396 20.89 -10.13 6.59
N VAL A 397 19.92 -9.25 6.31
CA VAL A 397 20.11 -8.13 5.39
C VAL A 397 21.21 -7.18 5.87
N GLN A 398 21.26 -6.91 7.17
CA GLN A 398 22.30 -6.06 7.76
C GLN A 398 23.69 -6.71 7.71
N SER A 399 23.79 -8.04 7.82
CA SER A 399 25.06 -8.73 7.61
C SER A 399 25.53 -8.62 6.17
N LEU A 400 24.62 -8.68 5.19
CA LEU A 400 24.95 -8.47 3.76
C LEU A 400 25.45 -7.06 3.46
N ALA A 401 25.02 -6.07 4.24
CA ALA A 401 25.48 -4.69 4.11
C ALA A 401 26.91 -4.47 4.64
N ASN A 402 27.47 -5.42 5.41
CA ASN A 402 28.83 -5.33 5.94
C ASN A 402 29.76 -6.42 5.36
N ILE A 403 30.82 -6.01 4.65
CA ILE A 403 31.73 -6.94 3.97
C ILE A 403 32.48 -7.83 4.96
N GLU A 404 32.95 -7.29 6.08
CA GLU A 404 33.65 -8.09 7.09
C GLU A 404 32.78 -9.23 7.64
N GLY A 405 31.46 -9.00 7.72
CA GLY A 405 30.49 -10.02 8.11
C GLY A 405 30.37 -11.14 7.08
N ILE A 406 30.43 -10.79 5.78
CA ILE A 406 30.38 -11.74 4.67
C ILE A 406 31.69 -12.53 4.56
N GLU A 407 32.84 -11.86 4.70
CA GLU A 407 34.16 -12.50 4.60
C GLU A 407 34.43 -13.49 5.74
N LYS A 408 33.92 -13.21 6.94
CA LYS A 408 33.97 -14.14 8.08
C LYS A 408 33.00 -15.31 7.91
N ALA A 409 31.82 -15.08 7.35
CA ALA A 409 30.80 -16.12 7.18
C ALA A 409 31.07 -17.05 5.97
N VAL A 410 31.64 -16.52 4.89
CA VAL A 410 31.82 -17.24 3.63
C VAL A 410 33.22 -16.97 3.02
N PRO A 411 34.28 -17.55 3.59
CA PRO A 411 35.67 -17.22 3.24
C PRO A 411 36.08 -17.58 1.80
N PHE A 412 35.35 -18.45 1.11
CA PHE A 412 35.65 -18.82 -0.29
C PHE A 412 35.26 -17.74 -1.32
N LEU A 413 34.42 -16.78 -0.94
CA LEU A 413 34.00 -15.68 -1.82
C LEU A 413 34.97 -14.49 -1.82
N LYS A 414 36.00 -14.49 -0.97
CA LYS A 414 36.99 -13.40 -0.87
C LYS A 414 37.55 -12.93 -2.22
N PRO A 415 37.97 -13.82 -3.15
CA PRO A 415 38.53 -13.38 -4.44
C PRO A 415 37.51 -12.65 -5.33
N LEU A 416 36.22 -12.95 -5.17
CA LEU A 416 35.14 -12.32 -5.94
C LEU A 416 34.66 -11.01 -5.29
N ILE A 417 34.71 -10.94 -3.95
CA ILE A 417 34.31 -9.77 -3.16
C ILE A 417 35.35 -8.65 -3.26
N GLU A 418 36.63 -8.98 -3.45
CA GLU A 418 37.71 -7.99 -3.62
C GLU A 418 37.67 -7.26 -4.97
N MET A 419 36.85 -7.69 -5.94
CA MET A 419 36.65 -6.93 -7.18
C MET A 419 35.86 -5.65 -6.90
N ASP A 420 36.46 -4.48 -7.11
CA ASP A 420 35.89 -3.16 -6.79
C ASP A 420 34.44 -2.98 -7.24
N PHE A 421 34.10 -3.38 -8.49
CA PHE A 421 32.73 -3.25 -9.00
C PHE A 421 31.72 -4.17 -8.28
N ILE A 422 32.13 -5.41 -7.98
CA ILE A 422 31.27 -6.41 -7.30
C ILE A 422 31.08 -6.01 -5.84
N LYS A 423 32.14 -5.50 -5.20
CA LYS A 423 32.12 -4.92 -3.86
C LYS A 423 31.07 -3.82 -3.73
N SER A 424 31.12 -2.82 -4.62
CA SER A 424 30.16 -1.71 -4.65
C SER A 424 28.73 -2.19 -4.90
N PHE A 425 28.54 -3.19 -5.76
CA PHE A 425 27.21 -3.75 -6.04
C PHE A 425 26.64 -4.48 -4.82
N ILE A 426 27.44 -5.33 -4.16
CA ILE A 426 27.02 -6.10 -3.00
C ILE A 426 26.72 -5.17 -1.82
N GLN A 427 27.54 -4.18 -1.53
CA GLN A 427 27.27 -3.26 -0.41
C GLN A 427 26.16 -2.24 -0.71
N GLY A 428 26.12 -1.73 -1.94
CA GLY A 428 25.28 -0.59 -2.31
C GLY A 428 23.89 -0.94 -2.83
N PHE A 429 23.67 -2.16 -3.34
CA PHE A 429 22.42 -2.49 -4.05
C PHE A 429 21.73 -3.74 -3.51
N LEU A 430 22.49 -4.79 -3.20
CA LEU A 430 21.95 -6.10 -2.81
C LEU A 430 21.12 -6.07 -1.51
N PRO A 431 21.53 -5.39 -0.41
CA PRO A 431 20.74 -5.31 0.82
C PRO A 431 19.38 -4.67 0.60
N GLY A 432 19.31 -3.61 -0.22
CA GLY A 432 18.07 -2.93 -0.56
C GLY A 432 17.09 -3.84 -1.30
N ILE A 433 17.59 -4.63 -2.26
CA ILE A 433 16.77 -5.63 -2.96
C ILE A 433 16.34 -6.76 -2.03
N ALA A 434 17.26 -7.31 -1.24
CA ALA A 434 16.97 -8.40 -0.32
C ALA A 434 15.87 -7.99 0.67
N LEU A 435 15.98 -6.78 1.25
CA LEU A 435 14.94 -6.23 2.12
C LEU A 435 13.61 -6.09 1.39
N LYS A 436 13.62 -5.57 0.15
CA LYS A 436 12.41 -5.42 -0.65
C LYS A 436 11.73 -6.76 -0.92
N ILE A 437 12.48 -7.82 -1.24
CA ILE A 437 11.95 -9.17 -1.47
C ILE A 437 11.22 -9.68 -0.23
N PHE A 438 11.83 -9.54 0.97
CA PHE A 438 11.18 -9.93 2.22
C PHE A 438 9.90 -9.12 2.49
N LEU A 439 9.87 -7.84 2.14
CA LEU A 439 8.74 -6.94 2.39
C LEU A 439 7.58 -7.10 1.38
N ILE A 440 7.77 -7.70 0.20
CA ILE A 440 6.72 -7.82 -0.83
C ILE A 440 5.48 -8.59 -0.32
N PHE A 441 5.67 -9.65 0.47
CA PHE A 441 4.56 -10.49 0.95
C PHE A 441 3.85 -9.89 2.16
N LEU A 442 4.51 -8.97 2.88
CA LEU A 442 4.06 -8.50 4.17
C LEU A 442 2.72 -7.74 4.13
N PRO A 443 2.46 -6.81 3.19
CA PRO A 443 1.15 -6.15 3.10
C PRO A 443 -0.02 -7.14 2.94
N THR A 444 0.20 -8.25 2.23
CA THR A 444 -0.83 -9.30 2.07
C THR A 444 -1.10 -10.00 3.40
N ILE A 445 -0.06 -10.35 4.15
CA ILE A 445 -0.18 -10.96 5.48
C ILE A 445 -0.90 -10.01 6.44
N LEU A 446 -0.51 -8.74 6.48
CA LEU A 446 -1.12 -7.73 7.36
C LEU A 446 -2.58 -7.45 6.98
N MET A 447 -2.93 -7.47 5.69
CA MET A 447 -4.31 -7.35 5.24
C MET A 447 -5.15 -8.57 5.68
N LEU A 448 -4.61 -9.79 5.59
CA LEU A 448 -5.30 -11.00 6.08
C LEU A 448 -5.52 -10.95 7.60
N MET A 449 -4.51 -10.55 8.37
CA MET A 449 -4.62 -10.34 9.81
C MET A 449 -5.72 -9.32 10.14
N THR A 450 -5.78 -8.23 9.40
CA THR A 450 -6.75 -7.15 9.61
C THR A 450 -8.17 -7.56 9.20
N LYS A 451 -8.33 -8.37 8.15
CA LYS A 451 -9.62 -9.00 7.80
C LYS A 451 -10.14 -9.88 8.93
N PHE A 452 -9.26 -10.65 9.58
CA PHE A 452 -9.64 -11.51 10.72
C PHE A 452 -10.07 -10.73 11.98
N GLU A 453 -9.58 -9.50 12.19
CA GLU A 453 -9.97 -8.62 13.31
C GLU A 453 -11.44 -8.21 13.28
N GLY A 454 -12.11 -8.29 12.12
CA GLY A 454 -13.55 -8.04 12.01
C GLY A 454 -13.97 -6.58 11.79
N PHE A 455 -13.22 -5.79 11.02
CA PHE A 455 -13.69 -4.46 10.61
C PHE A 455 -14.75 -4.55 9.50
N VAL A 456 -15.70 -3.63 9.52
CA VAL A 456 -16.87 -3.62 8.63
C VAL A 456 -16.60 -2.96 7.29
N ALA A 457 -15.76 -1.94 7.23
CA ALA A 457 -15.48 -1.18 6.01
C ALA A 457 -14.12 -1.56 5.41
N LEU A 458 -14.02 -1.63 4.08
CA LEU A 458 -12.75 -1.83 3.37
C LEU A 458 -11.80 -0.67 3.66
N SER A 459 -12.29 0.57 3.66
CA SER A 459 -11.54 1.77 4.06
C SER A 459 -10.91 1.65 5.46
N SER A 460 -11.64 1.07 6.41
CA SER A 460 -11.13 0.83 7.78
C SER A 460 -10.10 -0.31 7.82
N LEU A 461 -10.30 -1.37 7.03
CA LEU A 461 -9.33 -2.45 6.87
C LEU A 461 -8.00 -1.93 6.30
N GLU A 462 -8.05 -1.11 5.24
CA GLU A 462 -6.86 -0.52 4.62
C GLU A 462 -6.11 0.40 5.59
N ARG A 463 -6.81 1.29 6.30
CA ARG A 463 -6.20 2.18 7.30
C ARG A 463 -5.53 1.41 8.43
N ARG A 464 -6.18 0.35 8.93
CA ARG A 464 -5.63 -0.46 10.03
C ARG A 464 -4.48 -1.36 9.56
N ALA A 465 -4.53 -1.87 8.34
CA ALA A 465 -3.41 -2.58 7.72
C ALA A 465 -2.21 -1.65 7.52
N ALA A 466 -2.42 -0.43 7.01
CA ALA A 466 -1.39 0.60 6.88
C ALA A 466 -0.76 0.94 8.24
N SER A 467 -1.58 1.13 9.28
CA SER A 467 -1.10 1.45 10.64
C SER A 467 -0.19 0.34 11.19
N LYS A 468 -0.59 -0.94 11.05
CA LYS A 468 0.28 -2.06 11.46
C LYS A 468 1.56 -2.12 10.65
N TYR A 469 1.47 -1.88 9.33
CA TYR A 469 2.64 -1.89 8.48
C TYR A 469 3.62 -0.76 8.82
N TYR A 470 3.13 0.43 9.18
CA TYR A 470 3.99 1.52 9.65
C TYR A 470 4.72 1.16 10.95
N ILE A 471 4.00 0.61 11.94
CA ILE A 471 4.62 0.14 13.19
C ILE A 471 5.69 -0.92 12.90
N PHE A 472 5.39 -1.85 11.98
CA PHE A 472 6.36 -2.85 11.57
C PHE A 472 7.60 -2.22 10.92
N LEU A 473 7.44 -1.27 10.00
CA LEU A 473 8.56 -0.58 9.35
C LEU A 473 9.39 0.20 10.38
N LEU A 474 8.74 0.87 11.33
CA LEU A 474 9.40 1.59 12.42
C LEU A 474 10.25 0.64 13.28
N VAL A 475 9.68 -0.47 13.74
CA VAL A 475 10.37 -1.41 14.65
C VAL A 475 11.42 -2.23 13.92
N ASN A 476 11.11 -2.81 12.77
CA ASN A 476 12.02 -3.74 12.10
C ASN A 476 12.97 -3.04 11.12
N VAL A 477 12.44 -2.18 10.24
CA VAL A 477 13.27 -1.57 9.19
C VAL A 477 14.09 -0.40 9.74
N PHE A 478 13.52 0.45 10.60
CA PHE A 478 14.26 1.56 11.18
C PHE A 478 15.04 1.13 12.44
N LEU A 479 14.35 0.83 13.55
CA LEU A 479 15.03 0.48 14.81
C LEU A 479 15.83 -0.83 14.71
N GLY A 480 15.24 -1.85 14.09
CA GLY A 480 15.85 -3.16 13.97
C GLY A 480 17.12 -3.15 13.12
N SER A 481 17.16 -2.37 12.04
CA SER A 481 18.38 -2.17 11.24
C SER A 481 19.47 -1.44 12.00
N ILE A 482 19.11 -0.45 12.83
CA ILE A 482 20.07 0.25 13.69
C ILE A 482 20.65 -0.75 14.71
N ILE A 483 19.80 -1.39 15.52
CA ILE A 483 20.21 -2.29 16.62
C ILE A 483 20.94 -3.53 16.11
N ALA A 484 20.40 -4.23 15.10
CA ALA A 484 21.06 -5.41 14.55
C ALA A 484 22.37 -5.01 13.87
N GLY A 485 22.37 -3.89 13.14
CA GLY A 485 23.55 -3.37 12.49
C GLY A 485 24.65 -2.95 13.46
N THR A 486 24.32 -2.38 14.62
CA THR A 486 25.29 -2.05 15.68
C THR A 486 25.82 -3.31 16.34
N ALA A 487 24.92 -4.25 16.68
CA ALA A 487 25.26 -5.49 17.36
C ALA A 487 26.22 -6.33 16.53
N PHE A 488 26.06 -6.42 15.20
CA PHE A 488 27.00 -7.17 14.35
C PHE A 488 28.35 -6.46 14.16
N GLN A 489 28.36 -5.13 14.03
CA GLN A 489 29.60 -4.38 13.81
C GLN A 489 30.48 -4.35 15.07
N GLN A 490 29.87 -4.33 16.25
CA GLN A 490 30.57 -4.16 17.52
C GLN A 490 30.35 -5.34 18.46
N LEU A 491 30.01 -6.53 17.95
CA LEU A 491 29.65 -7.69 18.78
C LEU A 491 30.74 -8.02 19.82
N ASN A 492 31.99 -8.03 19.38
CA ASN A 492 33.15 -8.27 20.25
C ASN A 492 33.31 -7.16 21.30
N THR A 493 33.02 -5.91 20.94
CA THR A 493 33.09 -4.77 21.86
C THR A 493 31.94 -4.79 22.87
N PHE A 494 30.70 -5.07 22.43
CA PHE A 494 29.50 -5.14 23.26
C PHE A 494 29.55 -6.24 24.32
N ILE A 495 30.16 -7.39 24.01
CA ILE A 495 30.32 -8.50 24.97
C ILE A 495 31.31 -8.14 26.09
N HIS A 496 32.26 -7.25 25.83
CA HIS A 496 33.35 -6.90 26.75
C HIS A 496 33.22 -5.50 27.37
N GLN A 497 32.28 -4.66 26.93
CA GLN A 497 32.06 -3.31 27.43
C GLN A 497 31.08 -3.23 28.60
N SER A 498 31.25 -2.18 29.42
CA SER A 498 30.33 -1.87 30.52
C SER A 498 29.02 -1.22 30.01
N VAL A 499 27.92 -1.44 30.73
CA VAL A 499 26.57 -0.94 30.37
C VAL A 499 26.52 0.58 30.17
N ASN A 500 27.40 1.33 30.85
CA ASN A 500 27.46 2.78 30.78
C ASN A 500 27.92 3.32 29.42
N GLU A 501 28.59 2.49 28.60
CA GLU A 501 29.06 2.91 27.27
C GLU A 501 28.00 2.67 26.18
N PHE A 502 26.96 1.87 26.43
CA PHE A 502 25.92 1.55 25.43
C PHE A 502 25.25 2.78 24.80
N PRO A 503 24.86 3.83 25.55
CA PRO A 503 24.27 5.03 24.93
C PRO A 503 25.23 5.74 23.99
N LYS A 504 26.53 5.78 24.32
CA LYS A 504 27.57 6.40 23.49
C LYS A 504 27.79 5.60 22.21
N THR A 505 27.83 4.27 22.33
CA THR A 505 27.97 3.35 21.21
C THR A 505 26.79 3.44 20.23
N ILE A 506 25.55 3.48 20.74
CA ILE A 506 24.35 3.68 19.91
C ILE A 506 24.39 5.07 19.23
N GLY A 507 24.81 6.11 19.96
CA GLY A 507 24.94 7.46 19.43
C GLY A 507 25.90 7.58 18.24
N MET A 508 27.02 6.85 18.25
CA MET A 508 27.97 6.81 17.13
C MET A 508 27.46 5.99 15.95
N ALA A 509 26.62 4.99 16.19
CA ALA A 509 26.19 4.07 15.16
C ALA A 509 24.98 4.55 14.34
N ILE A 510 24.12 5.41 14.90
CA ILE A 510 22.97 5.98 14.15
C ILE A 510 23.44 6.74 12.89
N PRO A 511 24.43 7.66 12.96
CA PRO A 511 24.99 8.32 11.78
C PRO A 511 25.60 7.35 10.77
N GLN A 512 26.36 6.35 11.23
CA GLN A 512 27.01 5.34 10.40
C GLN A 512 26.02 4.53 9.55
N LYS A 513 24.78 4.34 10.03
CA LYS A 513 23.72 3.65 9.28
C LYS A 513 23.03 4.54 8.23
N ALA A 514 23.32 5.83 8.16
CA ALA A 514 22.76 6.71 7.13
C ALA A 514 23.05 6.19 5.72
N THR A 515 24.24 5.66 5.48
CA THR A 515 24.64 5.11 4.16
C THR A 515 23.74 3.95 3.72
N PHE A 516 23.33 3.07 4.63
CA PHE A 516 22.37 2.01 4.33
C PHE A 516 20.98 2.58 3.97
N PHE A 517 20.54 3.63 4.66
CA PHE A 517 19.25 4.24 4.34
C PHE A 517 19.29 5.04 3.02
N ILE A 518 20.43 5.63 2.66
CA ILE A 518 20.63 6.26 1.34
C ILE A 518 20.47 5.23 0.23
N THR A 519 21.15 4.08 0.33
CA THR A 519 21.05 3.00 -0.67
C THR A 519 19.65 2.39 -0.71
N TYR A 520 19.01 2.22 0.45
CA TYR A 520 17.62 1.78 0.55
C TYR A 520 16.64 2.74 -0.17
N VAL A 521 16.78 4.05 0.02
CA VAL A 521 15.94 5.07 -0.66
C VAL A 521 16.16 5.04 -2.17
N MET A 522 17.40 4.82 -2.64
CA MET A 522 17.67 4.70 -4.08
C MET A 522 17.00 3.46 -4.70
N VAL A 523 17.07 2.32 -4.01
CA VAL A 523 16.51 1.05 -4.52
C VAL A 523 14.98 0.99 -4.40
N ASP A 524 14.42 1.19 -3.21
CA ASP A 524 12.95 1.09 -3.04
C ASP A 524 12.23 2.36 -3.50
N GLY A 525 12.85 3.52 -3.29
CA GLY A 525 12.27 4.81 -3.66
C GLY A 525 12.38 5.08 -5.16
N TRP A 526 13.59 5.27 -5.70
CA TRP A 526 13.75 5.69 -7.09
C TRP A 526 13.39 4.58 -8.07
N SER A 527 14.11 3.46 -8.01
CA SER A 527 13.89 2.33 -8.92
C SER A 527 12.54 1.67 -8.68
N GLY A 528 12.08 1.62 -7.43
CA GLY A 528 10.75 1.07 -7.09
C GLY A 528 9.59 1.89 -7.64
N VAL A 529 9.62 3.22 -7.50
CA VAL A 529 8.58 4.10 -8.09
C VAL A 529 8.65 4.06 -9.62
N ALA A 530 9.86 4.03 -10.20
CA ALA A 530 10.02 3.88 -11.64
C ALA A 530 9.50 2.53 -12.16
N LEU A 531 9.60 1.44 -11.38
CA LEU A 531 9.01 0.15 -11.72
C LEU A 531 7.48 0.16 -11.59
N GLU A 532 6.95 0.89 -10.62
CA GLU A 532 5.51 0.98 -10.35
C GLU A 532 4.73 1.56 -11.54
N ILE A 533 5.32 2.46 -12.32
CA ILE A 533 4.66 3.04 -13.51
C ILE A 533 4.37 1.99 -14.60
N ILE A 534 5.18 0.94 -14.70
CA ILE A 534 4.98 -0.16 -15.65
C ILE A 534 3.78 -1.01 -15.25
N ARG A 535 3.43 -1.04 -13.95
CA ARG A 535 2.36 -1.90 -13.39
C ARG A 535 2.52 -3.36 -13.82
N LEU A 536 3.70 -3.92 -13.59
CA LEU A 536 4.06 -5.26 -14.07
C LEU A 536 3.07 -6.35 -13.60
N LYS A 537 2.63 -6.29 -12.33
CA LYS A 537 1.66 -7.24 -11.75
C LYS A 537 0.30 -7.20 -12.49
N PRO A 538 -0.40 -6.04 -12.60
CA PRO A 538 -1.61 -5.95 -13.42
C PRO A 538 -1.40 -6.33 -14.89
N LEU A 539 -0.28 -5.94 -15.50
CA LEU A 539 0.03 -6.23 -16.90
C LEU A 539 0.10 -7.75 -17.17
N ILE A 540 0.86 -8.48 -16.35
CA ILE A 540 1.00 -9.93 -16.45
C ILE A 540 -0.34 -10.62 -16.16
N VAL A 541 -1.02 -10.23 -15.07
CA VAL A 541 -2.30 -10.84 -14.69
C VAL A 541 -3.37 -10.61 -15.77
N TYR A 542 -3.44 -9.43 -16.38
CA TYR A 542 -4.37 -9.14 -17.46
C TYR A 542 -4.12 -10.03 -18.69
N HIS A 543 -2.86 -10.21 -19.11
CA HIS A 543 -2.55 -11.08 -20.25
C HIS A 543 -2.76 -12.56 -19.94
N LEU A 544 -2.44 -13.02 -18.72
CA LEU A 544 -2.75 -14.37 -18.28
C LEU A 544 -4.26 -14.61 -18.21
N LYS A 545 -5.02 -13.67 -17.63
CA LYS A 545 -6.49 -13.71 -17.63
C LYS A 545 -7.02 -13.75 -19.05
N ASN A 546 -6.56 -12.88 -19.94
CA ASN A 546 -7.01 -12.88 -21.34
C ASN A 546 -6.70 -14.17 -22.09
N CYS A 547 -5.55 -14.80 -21.81
CA CYS A 547 -5.14 -16.03 -22.48
C CYS A 547 -5.93 -17.24 -21.98
N PHE A 548 -6.13 -17.35 -20.66
CA PHE A 548 -6.65 -18.57 -20.03
C PHE A 548 -8.11 -18.44 -19.56
N LEU A 549 -8.49 -17.30 -18.98
CA LEU A 549 -9.71 -17.13 -18.17
C LEU A 549 -10.80 -16.30 -18.85
N VAL A 550 -10.46 -15.29 -19.66
CA VAL A 550 -11.43 -14.38 -20.29
C VAL A 550 -12.11 -15.09 -21.43
N LYS A 551 -13.44 -15.17 -21.35
CA LYS A 551 -14.26 -15.88 -22.32
C LYS A 551 -15.29 -14.97 -22.96
N THR A 552 -15.86 -14.08 -22.16
CA THR A 552 -16.86 -13.09 -22.56
C THR A 552 -16.26 -11.67 -22.54
N ASP A 553 -16.95 -10.71 -23.16
CA ASP A 553 -16.55 -9.29 -23.07
C ASP A 553 -16.69 -8.75 -21.64
N LYS A 554 -17.62 -9.28 -20.84
CA LYS A 554 -17.77 -8.94 -19.41
C LYS A 554 -16.55 -9.40 -18.60
N ASP A 555 -16.06 -10.62 -18.83
CA ASP A 555 -14.82 -11.09 -18.19
C ASP A 555 -13.63 -10.19 -18.53
N ARG A 556 -13.64 -9.60 -19.73
CA ARG A 556 -12.59 -8.68 -20.17
C ARG A 556 -12.68 -7.33 -19.46
N GLU A 557 -13.88 -6.87 -19.12
CA GLU A 557 -14.08 -5.69 -18.25
C GLU A 557 -13.63 -5.98 -16.82
N GLU A 558 -13.98 -7.15 -16.27
CA GLU A 558 -13.50 -7.59 -14.94
C GLU A 558 -11.98 -7.78 -14.89
N ALA A 559 -11.37 -8.26 -15.98
CA ALA A 559 -9.91 -8.38 -16.09
C ALA A 559 -9.22 -7.01 -16.19
N MET A 560 -9.94 -5.99 -16.67
CA MET A 560 -9.43 -4.62 -16.86
C MET A 560 -9.43 -3.81 -15.55
N ASP A 561 -10.08 -4.28 -14.49
CA ASP A 561 -10.15 -3.57 -13.22
C ASP A 561 -8.74 -3.25 -12.68
N PRO A 562 -8.34 -1.96 -12.61
CA PRO A 562 -7.03 -1.56 -12.15
C PRO A 562 -6.87 -1.68 -10.64
N GLY A 563 -7.95 -1.92 -9.89
CA GLY A 563 -7.98 -1.81 -8.43
C GLY A 563 -7.92 -0.37 -7.94
N SER A 564 -7.89 -0.19 -6.63
CA SER A 564 -7.64 1.09 -5.95
C SER A 564 -6.14 1.37 -5.85
N ILE A 565 -5.80 2.61 -5.49
CA ILE A 565 -4.44 2.91 -5.00
C ILE A 565 -4.20 2.01 -3.79
N GLU A 566 -3.08 1.27 -3.78
CA GLU A 566 -2.74 0.37 -2.66
C GLU A 566 -2.34 1.16 -1.40
N PHE A 567 -3.29 1.87 -0.78
CA PHE A 567 -3.06 2.73 0.38
C PHE A 567 -2.37 1.96 1.52
N SER A 568 -2.77 0.71 1.75
CA SER A 568 -2.19 -0.15 2.78
C SER A 568 -0.69 -0.41 2.64
N SER A 569 -0.15 -0.38 1.40
CA SER A 569 1.26 -0.69 1.14
C SER A 569 2.08 0.58 0.87
N CYS A 570 1.51 1.58 0.20
CA CYS A 570 2.23 2.79 -0.17
C CYS A 570 2.34 3.81 0.98
N GLU A 571 1.26 4.05 1.74
CA GLU A 571 1.24 5.09 2.78
C GLU A 571 2.34 4.87 3.84
N PRO A 572 2.53 3.66 4.40
CA PRO A 572 3.54 3.43 5.43
C PRO A 572 4.98 3.64 4.93
N LYS A 573 5.24 3.41 3.64
CA LYS A 573 6.55 3.67 3.03
C LYS A 573 6.85 5.16 2.95
N ILE A 574 5.85 5.96 2.60
CA ILE A 574 5.97 7.42 2.57
C ILE A 574 6.27 7.94 3.99
N GLN A 575 5.54 7.43 4.99
CA GLN A 575 5.77 7.78 6.40
C GLN A 575 7.15 7.36 6.89
N LEU A 576 7.69 6.22 6.42
CA LEU A 576 9.07 5.82 6.68
C LEU A 576 10.07 6.83 6.11
N TYR A 577 9.87 7.34 4.90
CA TYR A 577 10.74 8.39 4.35
C TYR A 577 10.60 9.73 5.08
N PHE A 578 9.42 10.08 5.58
CA PHE A 578 9.27 11.21 6.49
C PHE A 578 10.06 11.02 7.78
N LEU A 579 9.98 9.84 8.40
CA LEU A 579 10.74 9.51 9.59
C LEU A 579 12.25 9.61 9.33
N LEU A 580 12.74 8.97 8.27
CA LEU A 580 14.15 9.02 7.90
C LEU A 580 14.63 10.45 7.63
N GLY A 581 13.85 11.23 6.87
CA GLY A 581 14.20 12.61 6.58
C GLY A 581 14.24 13.48 7.82
N LEU A 582 13.25 13.39 8.71
CA LEU A 582 13.21 14.22 9.93
C LEU A 582 14.26 13.82 10.96
N VAL A 583 14.52 12.51 11.13
CA VAL A 583 15.56 12.01 12.05
C VAL A 583 16.95 12.41 11.53
N TYR A 584 17.24 12.16 10.26
CA TYR A 584 18.57 12.40 9.71
C TYR A 584 18.81 13.85 9.27
N ALA A 585 17.80 14.72 9.21
CA ALA A 585 17.97 16.13 8.85
C ALA A 585 19.02 16.85 9.71
N ALA A 586 19.01 16.59 11.03
CA ALA A 586 19.96 17.18 11.97
C ALA A 586 21.23 16.33 12.19
N ILE A 587 21.22 15.06 11.78
CA ILE A 587 22.32 14.10 12.02
C ILE A 587 23.24 14.03 10.81
N THR A 588 22.68 13.67 9.65
CA THR A 588 23.38 13.46 8.39
C THR A 588 22.57 14.11 7.25
N PRO A 589 22.74 15.42 7.00
CA PRO A 589 21.99 16.17 5.98
C PRO A 589 22.04 15.57 4.57
N PHE A 590 23.08 14.79 4.27
CA PHE A 590 23.31 14.19 2.97
C PHE A 590 22.21 13.20 2.52
N LEU A 591 21.37 12.69 3.43
CA LEU A 591 20.21 11.85 3.07
C LEU A 591 19.08 12.65 2.39
N LEU A 592 18.94 13.95 2.70
CA LEU A 592 17.78 14.75 2.32
C LEU A 592 17.60 14.93 0.80
N PRO A 593 18.64 15.18 -0.02
CA PRO A 593 18.49 15.28 -1.47
C PRO A 593 17.93 14.00 -2.11
N TYR A 594 18.30 12.83 -1.59
CA TYR A 594 17.81 11.55 -2.09
C TYR A 594 16.30 11.38 -1.84
N ILE A 595 15.85 11.82 -0.66
CA ILE A 595 14.43 11.85 -0.29
C ILE A 595 13.66 12.87 -1.15
N LEU A 596 14.25 14.03 -1.45
CA LEU A 596 13.64 15.03 -2.33
C LEU A 596 13.40 14.51 -3.76
N VAL A 597 14.41 13.84 -4.33
CA VAL A 597 14.28 13.21 -5.66
C VAL A 597 13.17 12.17 -5.65
N PHE A 598 13.08 11.36 -4.58
CA PHE A 598 11.98 10.41 -4.41
C PHE A 598 10.61 11.11 -4.41
N PHE A 599 10.40 12.13 -3.58
CA PHE A 599 9.11 12.83 -3.49
C PHE A 599 8.72 13.50 -4.82
N GLY A 600 9.68 14.08 -5.54
CA GLY A 600 9.45 14.69 -6.86
C GLY A 600 9.05 13.67 -7.92
N LEU A 601 9.80 12.57 -8.02
CA LEU A 601 9.52 11.50 -8.98
C LEU A 601 8.20 10.79 -8.64
N ALA A 602 7.97 10.46 -7.37
CA ALA A 602 6.76 9.79 -6.90
C ALA A 602 5.52 10.65 -7.13
N TYR A 603 5.57 11.94 -6.81
CA TYR A 603 4.46 12.86 -7.09
C TYR A 603 4.06 12.82 -8.58
N LEU A 604 5.04 12.86 -9.48
CA LEU A 604 4.80 12.85 -10.92
C LEU A 604 4.21 11.51 -11.40
N VAL A 605 4.77 10.38 -10.92
CA VAL A 605 4.30 9.03 -11.28
C VAL A 605 2.89 8.79 -10.75
N PHE A 606 2.64 9.02 -9.45
CA PHE A 606 1.33 8.80 -8.86
C PHE A 606 0.27 9.76 -9.42
N ARG A 607 0.63 11.02 -9.71
CA ARG A 607 -0.31 11.94 -10.38
C ARG A 607 -0.69 11.47 -11.77
N HIS A 608 0.26 10.92 -12.53
CA HIS A 608 -0.04 10.26 -13.80
C HIS A 608 -0.95 9.05 -13.60
N GLN A 609 -0.67 8.22 -12.59
CA GLN A 609 -1.46 7.03 -12.30
C GLN A 609 -2.92 7.35 -11.90
N VAL A 610 -3.13 8.34 -11.04
CA VAL A 610 -4.46 8.80 -10.62
C VAL A 610 -5.26 9.37 -11.79
N SER A 611 -4.60 10.10 -12.70
CA SER A 611 -5.26 10.66 -13.88
C SER A 611 -5.71 9.58 -14.89
N LYS A 612 -4.91 8.52 -15.08
CA LYS A 612 -5.12 7.55 -16.16
C LYS A 612 -5.71 6.20 -15.74
N PHE A 613 -5.46 5.75 -14.51
CA PHE A 613 -5.68 4.36 -14.10
C PHE A 613 -6.67 4.24 -12.95
N TYR A 614 -6.36 4.82 -11.79
CA TYR A 614 -7.10 4.58 -10.55
C TYR A 614 -8.44 5.31 -10.54
N LEU A 615 -9.51 4.60 -10.19
CA LEU A 615 -10.88 5.09 -10.24
C LEU A 615 -11.24 5.96 -9.04
#